data_AF-A0A940B0J5-F1
#
_entry.id   AF-A0A940B0J5-F1
#
_cell.length_a   1.000
_cell.length_b   1.000
_cell.length_c   1.000
_cell.angle_alpha   90.00
_cell.angle_beta   90.00
_cell.angle_gamma   90.00
#
_symmetry.space_group_name_H-M   'P 1'
#
loop_
_entity.id
_entity.type
_entity.pdbx_description
1 polymer ?
#
loop_
_entity_poly.entity_id
_entity_poly.type
_entity_poly.pdbx_seq_one_letter_code
_entity_poly.pdbx_strand_id
1 'polypeptide(L)'
;MAYEGVSNYCHITYDWSIAKENPSIMYVQMGEETDSVYQVVFRSYTGAFVNFYVDKASGTTRMEEYVPTLDVRNEAGTIDIFDYIDKKN
;
A
#
# COMPACT_ATOMS: atom_id res chain seq x y z
N MET A 1 9.77 6.31 5.49
CA MET A 1 9.05 5.52 6.51
C MET A 1 7.75 4.93 5.97
N ALA A 2 6.64 5.67 5.87
CA ALA A 2 5.36 5.12 5.38
C ALA A 2 5.45 4.53 3.95
N TYR A 3 5.93 5.32 2.98
CA TYR A 3 6.12 4.82 1.60
C TYR A 3 6.98 3.56 1.54
N GLU A 4 8.11 3.58 2.24
CA GLU A 4 9.09 2.49 2.24
C GLU A 4 8.52 1.21 2.84
N GLY A 5 7.91 1.30 4.02
CA GLY A 5 7.30 0.13 4.66
C GLY A 5 6.12 -0.42 3.84
N VAL A 6 5.29 0.44 3.27
CA VAL A 6 4.18 -0.01 2.40
C VAL A 6 4.72 -0.62 1.12
N SER A 7 5.76 -0.03 0.52
CA SER A 7 6.43 -0.59 -0.64
C SER A 7 6.97 -1.98 -0.33
N ASN A 8 7.68 -2.16 0.77
CA ASN A 8 8.22 -3.45 1.20
C ASN A 8 7.11 -4.47 1.44
N TYR A 9 6.05 -4.09 2.17
CA TYR A 9 4.87 -4.94 2.35
C TYR A 9 4.29 -5.41 1.02
N CYS A 10 4.12 -4.49 0.06
CA CYS A 10 3.55 -4.82 -1.25
C CYS A 10 4.47 -5.73 -2.08
N HIS A 11 5.78 -5.53 -2.02
CA HIS A 11 6.77 -6.37 -2.72
C HIS A 11 6.92 -7.77 -2.12
N ILE A 12 6.59 -7.95 -0.84
CA ILE A 12 6.55 -9.27 -0.19
C ILE A 12 5.23 -9.98 -0.44
N THR A 13 4.11 -9.24 -0.43
CA THR A 13 2.76 -9.82 -0.40
C THR A 13 2.22 -10.14 -1.78
N TYR A 14 2.52 -9.31 -2.78
CA TYR A 14 1.98 -9.44 -4.13
C TYR A 14 3.05 -9.94 -5.11
N ASP A 15 2.61 -10.61 -6.17
CA ASP A 15 3.51 -11.01 -7.26
C ASP A 15 3.77 -9.81 -8.20
N TRP A 16 5.02 -9.36 -8.24
CA TRP A 16 5.50 -8.28 -9.11
C TRP A 16 6.07 -8.77 -10.45
N SER A 17 6.02 -10.08 -10.72
CA SER A 17 6.53 -10.65 -11.98
C SER A 17 5.93 -9.95 -13.21
N ILE A 18 4.63 -9.66 -13.18
CA ILE A 18 3.89 -9.01 -14.26
C ILE A 18 4.35 -7.55 -14.47
N ALA A 19 4.77 -6.86 -13.40
CA ALA A 19 5.29 -5.49 -13.48
C ALA A 19 6.65 -5.40 -14.19
N LYS A 20 7.39 -6.51 -14.35
CA LYS A 20 8.66 -6.52 -15.09
C LYS A 20 8.45 -6.26 -16.58
N GLU A 21 7.37 -6.82 -17.14
CA GLU A 21 7.03 -6.67 -18.56
C GLU A 21 6.27 -5.38 -18.84
N ASN A 22 5.49 -4.90 -17.86
CA ASN A 22 4.79 -3.62 -17.95
C ASN A 22 4.82 -2.87 -16.61
N PRO A 23 5.85 -2.04 -16.37
CA PRO A 23 6.05 -1.35 -15.08
C PRO A 23 4.93 -0.36 -14.71
N SER A 24 4.06 0.00 -15.65
CA SER A 24 2.98 0.97 -15.41
C SER A 24 1.73 0.37 -14.78
N ILE A 25 1.57 -0.96 -14.80
CA ILE A 25 0.33 -1.62 -14.33
C ILE A 25 0.28 -1.82 -12.83
N MET A 26 1.45 -1.84 -12.16
CA MET A 26 1.57 -1.98 -10.72
C MET A 26 2.56 -0.96 -10.19
N TYR A 27 2.14 -0.22 -9.16
CA TYR A 27 3.00 0.76 -8.52
C TYR A 27 2.53 1.08 -7.11
N VAL A 28 3.44 1.63 -6.32
CA VAL A 28 3.15 2.24 -5.02
C VAL A 28 3.42 3.73 -5.16
N GLN A 29 2.53 4.57 -4.64
CA GLN A 29 2.70 6.02 -4.66
C GLN A 29 2.22 6.63 -3.35
N MET A 30 2.75 7.81 -3.01
CA MET A 30 2.20 8.62 -1.93
C MET A 30 0.83 9.17 -2.34
N GLY A 31 -0.12 9.11 -1.42
CA GLY A 31 -1.44 9.72 -1.53
C GLY A 31 -1.51 11.02 -0.73
N GLU A 32 -2.69 11.29 -0.18
CA GLU A 32 -2.92 12.42 0.70
C GLU A 32 -2.14 12.29 2.03
N GLU A 33 -1.84 13.43 2.63
CA GLU A 33 -1.19 13.51 3.93
C GLU A 33 -1.98 14.46 4.82
N THR A 34 -2.27 14.03 6.04
CA THR A 34 -2.82 14.87 7.10
C THR A 34 -1.79 15.02 8.22
N ASP A 35 -2.09 15.79 9.27
CA ASP A 35 -1.17 15.94 10.40
C ASP A 35 -0.85 14.62 11.11
N SER A 36 -1.79 13.66 11.12
CA SER A 36 -1.67 12.41 11.87
C SER A 36 -1.53 11.15 11.01
N VAL A 37 -1.81 11.22 9.71
CA VAL A 37 -1.83 10.04 8.82
C VAL A 37 -1.10 10.32 7.51
N TYR A 38 -0.28 9.35 7.07
CA TYR A 38 0.18 9.25 5.68
C TYR A 38 -0.74 8.30 4.92
N GLN A 39 -1.23 8.70 3.75
CA GLN A 39 -1.83 7.77 2.79
C GLN A 39 -0.75 7.29 1.82
N VAL A 40 -0.68 5.97 1.62
CA VAL A 40 0.07 5.36 0.53
C VAL A 40 -0.89 4.51 -0.28
N VAL A 41 -0.79 4.56 -1.60
CA VAL A 41 -1.69 3.85 -2.50
C VAL A 41 -0.89 2.86 -3.32
N PHE A 42 -1.30 1.59 -3.25
CA PHE A 42 -0.83 0.55 -4.14
C PHE A 42 -1.86 0.33 -5.25
N ARG A 43 -1.41 0.28 -6.49
CA ARG A 43 -2.22 -0.19 -7.63
C ARG A 43 -1.81 -1.61 -7.99
N SER A 44 -2.77 -2.52 -8.00
CA SER A 44 -2.58 -3.90 -8.45
C SER A 44 -2.70 -4.03 -9.97
N TYR A 45 -2.21 -5.14 -10.54
CA TYR A 45 -2.29 -5.40 -11.98
C TYR A 45 -3.74 -5.52 -12.50
N THR A 46 -4.70 -5.82 -11.61
CA THR A 46 -6.13 -5.91 -11.95
C THR A 46 -6.78 -4.53 -12.06
N GLY A 47 -6.07 -3.46 -11.68
CA GLY A 47 -6.61 -2.10 -11.62
C GLY A 47 -7.30 -1.76 -10.29
N ALA A 48 -7.39 -2.69 -9.34
CA ALA A 48 -7.80 -2.40 -7.98
C ALA A 48 -6.70 -1.63 -7.22
N PHE A 49 -7.12 -0.78 -6.29
CA PHE A 49 -6.24 -0.02 -5.40
C PHE A 49 -6.33 -0.55 -3.97
N VAL A 50 -5.21 -0.54 -3.26
CA VAL A 50 -5.19 -0.71 -1.81
C VAL A 50 -4.65 0.58 -1.20
N ASN A 51 -5.49 1.21 -0.39
CA ASN A 51 -5.18 2.44 0.32
C ASN A 51 -4.68 2.08 1.71
N PHE A 52 -3.46 2.49 2.01
CA PHE A 52 -2.80 2.31 3.30
C PHE A 52 -2.84 3.63 4.05
N TYR A 53 -3.56 3.66 5.17
CA TYR A 53 -3.65 4.81 6.06
C TYR A 53 -2.74 4.57 7.26
N VAL A 54 -1.53 5.09 7.20
CA VAL A 54 -0.46 4.89 8.18
C VAL A 54 -0.54 5.97 9.26
N ASP A 55 -0.82 5.59 10.49
CA ASP A 55 -0.73 6.48 11.65
C ASP A 55 0.74 6.87 11.91
N LYS A 56 1.02 8.17 11.93
CA LYS A 56 2.40 8.69 12.02
C LYS A 56 3.08 8.40 13.35
N ALA A 57 2.31 8.27 14.42
CA ALA A 57 2.86 8.10 15.77
C ALA A 57 3.15 6.63 16.08
N SER A 58 2.26 5.73 15.66
CA SER A 58 2.26 4.32 16.04
C SER A 58 2.68 3.37 14.93
N GLY A 59 2.68 3.80 13.66
CA GLY A 59 2.92 2.91 12.52
C GLY A 59 1.74 1.98 12.20
N THR A 60 0.67 2.00 13.00
CA THR A 60 -0.54 1.21 12.73
C THR A 60 -1.14 1.65 11.40
N THR A 61 -1.37 0.70 10.52
CA THR A 61 -1.78 0.97 9.14
C THR A 61 -3.08 0.24 8.82
N ARG A 62 -4.14 1.00 8.59
CA ARG A 62 -5.43 0.47 8.09
C ARG A 62 -5.37 0.33 6.57
N MET A 63 -5.85 -0.78 6.05
CA MET A 63 -5.92 -1.06 4.61
C MET A 63 -7.37 -1.05 4.12
N GLU A 64 -7.62 -0.33 3.03
CA GLU A 64 -8.90 -0.30 2.33
C GLU A 64 -8.70 -0.61 0.85
N GLU A 65 -9.26 -1.72 0.39
CA GLU A 65 -9.31 -2.05 -1.03
C GLU A 65 -10.41 -1.23 -1.71
N TYR A 66 -10.10 -0.67 -2.88
CA TYR A 66 -11.03 0.04 -3.73
C TYR A 66 -10.95 -0.51 -5.15
N VAL A 67 -12.08 -0.95 -5.70
CA VAL A 67 -12.22 -1.45 -7.07
C VAL A 67 -12.99 -0.42 -7.91
N PRO A 68 -12.32 0.43 -8.70
CA PRO A 68 -12.97 1.56 -9.38
C PRO A 68 -14.05 1.14 -10.38
N THR A 69 -13.87 -0.01 -11.03
CA THR A 69 -14.80 -0.52 -12.05
C THR A 69 -16.15 -0.94 -11.46
N LEU A 70 -16.18 -1.24 -10.16
CA LEU A 70 -17.37 -1.68 -9.44
C LEU A 70 -17.84 -0.62 -8.43
N ASP A 71 -17.07 0.44 -8.21
CA ASP A 71 -17.24 1.43 -7.15
C ASP A 71 -17.42 0.80 -5.75
N VAL A 72 -16.64 -0.25 -5.48
CA VAL A 72 -16.69 -1.02 -4.21
C VAL A 72 -15.48 -0.69 -3.37
N ARG A 73 -15.71 -0.46 -2.07
CA ARG A 73 -14.68 -0.30 -1.03
C ARG A 73 -14.83 -1.38 0.03
N ASN A 74 -13.74 -2.05 0.36
CA ASN A 74 -13.72 -3.09 1.38
C ASN A 74 -12.58 -2.85 2.37
N GLU A 75 -12.84 -3.11 3.64
CA GLU A 75 -11.78 -3.17 4.64
C GLU A 75 -10.91 -4.41 4.38
N ALA A 76 -9.61 -4.18 4.15
CA ALA A 76 -8.64 -5.22 3.81
C ALA A 76 -7.80 -5.65 5.02
N GLY A 77 -8.00 -5.03 6.19
CA GLY A 77 -7.36 -5.36 7.46
C GLY A 77 -6.40 -4.28 7.95
N THR A 78 -5.61 -4.64 8.96
CA THR A 78 -4.67 -3.74 9.64
C THR A 78 -3.31 -4.42 9.81
N ILE A 79 -2.23 -3.67 9.61
CA ILE A 79 -0.84 -4.12 9.81
C ILE A 79 -0.07 -3.09 10.65
N ASP A 80 1.04 -3.50 11.25
CA ASP A 80 2.06 -2.58 11.74
C ASP A 80 3.10 -2.35 10.64
N ILE A 81 3.28 -1.10 10.21
CA ILE A 81 4.19 -0.81 9.11
C ILE A 81 5.67 -0.93 9.50
N PHE A 82 5.98 -0.81 10.79
CA PHE A 82 7.37 -0.87 11.26
C PHE A 82 7.99 -2.26 11.07
N ASP A 83 7.17 -3.32 11.08
CA ASP A 83 7.57 -4.69 10.74
C ASP A 83 8.17 -4.81 9.33
N TYR A 84 7.86 -3.84 8.45
CA TYR A 84 8.26 -3.84 7.04
C TYR A 84 9.32 -2.79 6.71
N ILE A 85 9.80 -2.03 7.69
CA ILE A 85 10.87 -1.04 7.50
C ILE A 85 12.22 -1.61 7.93
N ASP A 86 12.24 -2.48 8.95
CA ASP A 86 13.48 -2.82 9.67
C ASP A 86 14.00 -4.25 9.43
N LYS A 87 13.70 -4.85 8.27
CA LYS A 87 14.51 -5.97 7.77
C LYS A 87 15.58 -5.42 6.85
N LYS A 88 16.73 -5.09 7.46
CA LYS A 88 18.02 -5.03 6.76
C LYS A 88 18.12 -6.22 5.80
N ASN A 89 18.03 -5.95 4.50
CA ASN A 89 18.76 -6.74 3.51
C ASN A 89 20.25 -6.37 3.60
#